data_AF-A0A1G9DIW0-F1
#
_entry.id   AF-A0A1G9DIW0-F1
#
_cell.length_a   1.000
_cell.length_b   1.000
_cell.length_c   1.000
_cell.angle_alpha   90.00
_cell.angle_beta   90.00
_cell.angle_gamma   90.00
#
_symmetry.space_group_name_H-M   'P 1'
#
loop_
_entity.id
_entity.type
_entity.pdbx_description
1 polymer ?
#
loop_
_entity_poly.entity_id
_entity_poly.type
_entity_poly.pdbx_seq_one_letter_code
_entity_poly.pdbx_strand_id
1 'polypeptide(L)'
;MIGDFALPAALAGTLPGLLAWLAARRFGLAGLMGALAACGLLAIVGWNLTRDVLTGDDQMRRAGVIFFIVVPGVVSLILGAIAGFWEAHRRRIDSPDR
;
A
#
# COMPACT_ATOMS: atom_id res chain seq x y z
N MET A 1 -15.55 -18.90 2.99
CA MET A 1 -14.13 -18.57 3.31
C MET A 1 -13.48 -17.71 2.24
N ILE A 2 -13.11 -18.20 1.04
CA ILE A 2 -12.46 -17.35 0.01
C ILE A 2 -13.36 -16.19 -0.47
N GLY A 3 -14.67 -16.43 -0.63
CA GLY A 3 -15.63 -15.40 -1.04
C GLY A 3 -15.78 -14.24 -0.06
N ASP A 4 -15.59 -14.50 1.25
CA ASP A 4 -15.71 -13.48 2.30
C ASP A 4 -14.52 -12.49 2.28
N PHE A 5 -13.38 -12.93 1.75
CA PHE A 5 -12.18 -12.11 1.60
C PHE A 5 -12.04 -11.48 0.21
N ALA A 6 -12.81 -11.91 -0.79
CA ALA A 6 -12.63 -11.47 -2.18
C ALA A 6 -12.85 -9.95 -2.36
N LEU A 7 -13.94 -9.40 -1.82
CA LEU A 7 -14.24 -7.97 -1.87
C LEU A 7 -13.20 -7.12 -1.10
N PRO A 8 -12.88 -7.40 0.18
CA PRO A 8 -11.88 -6.63 0.90
C PRO A 8 -10.47 -6.79 0.32
N ALA A 9 -10.12 -7.96 -0.23
CA ALA A 9 -8.86 -8.16 -0.93
C ALA A 9 -8.78 -7.32 -2.22
N ALA A 10 -9.87 -7.24 -2.99
CA ALA A 10 -9.93 -6.40 -4.18
C ALA A 10 -9.76 -4.92 -3.82
N LEU A 11 -10.51 -4.44 -2.81
CA LEU A 11 -10.40 -3.06 -2.34
C LEU A 11 -9.01 -2.73 -1.81
N ALA A 12 -8.42 -3.64 -1.02
CA ALA A 12 -7.06 -3.50 -0.54
C ALA A 12 -6.05 -3.51 -1.69
N GLY A 13 -6.26 -4.35 -2.71
CA GLY A 13 -5.39 -4.43 -3.88
C GLY A 13 -5.47 -3.21 -4.82
N THR A 14 -6.50 -2.37 -4.73
CA THR A 14 -6.69 -1.25 -5.69
C THR A 14 -6.66 0.13 -5.07
N LEU A 15 -7.30 0.34 -3.92
CA LEU A 15 -7.45 1.67 -3.32
C LEU A 15 -6.12 2.28 -2.86
N PRO A 16 -5.24 1.56 -2.14
CA PRO A 16 -3.97 2.11 -1.67
C PRO A 16 -3.08 2.54 -2.83
N GLY A 17 -3.02 1.76 -3.91
CA GLY A 17 -2.27 2.10 -5.11
C GLY A 17 -2.82 3.32 -5.83
N LEU A 18 -4.14 3.44 -5.99
CA LEU A 18 -4.75 4.62 -6.61
C LEU A 18 -4.48 5.89 -5.79
N LEU A 19 -4.60 5.82 -4.46
CA LEU A 19 -4.32 6.95 -3.58
C LEU A 19 -2.85 7.36 -3.64
N ALA A 20 -1.94 6.38 -3.60
CA ALA A 20 -0.51 6.61 -3.68
C ALA A 20 -0.10 7.18 -5.05
N TRP A 21 -0.71 6.70 -6.12
CA TRP A 21 -0.52 7.22 -7.47
C TRP A 21 -0.98 8.68 -7.57
N LEU A 22 -2.18 9.02 -7.09
CA LEU A 22 -2.68 10.39 -7.09
C LEU A 22 -1.77 11.33 -6.28
N ALA A 23 -1.34 10.87 -5.10
CA ALA A 23 -0.45 11.65 -4.23
C ALA A 23 0.92 11.88 -4.87
N ALA A 24 1.57 10.83 -5.39
CA ALA A 24 2.88 10.93 -6.02
C ALA A 24 2.83 11.69 -7.36
N ARG A 25 1.74 11.59 -8.11
CA ARG A 25 1.52 12.37 -9.32
C ARG A 25 1.40 13.87 -9.03
N ARG A 26 0.69 14.25 -7.95
CA ARG A 26 0.47 15.65 -7.59
C ARG A 26 1.67 16.29 -6.92
N PHE A 27 2.32 15.56 -6.01
CA PHE A 27 3.38 16.10 -5.14
C PHE A 27 4.79 15.61 -5.51
N GLY A 28 4.94 14.77 -6.54
CA GLY A 28 6.22 14.22 -6.97
C GLY A 28 6.89 13.41 -5.87
N LEU A 29 8.15 13.74 -5.56
CA LEU A 29 8.97 13.05 -4.56
C LEU A 29 8.32 13.04 -3.17
N ALA A 30 7.63 14.13 -2.79
CA ALA A 30 6.96 14.20 -1.49
C ALA A 30 5.83 13.16 -1.36
N GLY A 31 5.11 12.87 -2.46
CA GLY A 31 4.10 11.82 -2.46
C GLY A 31 4.70 10.42 -2.38
N LEU A 32 5.86 10.19 -3.01
CA LEU A 32 6.61 8.93 -2.89
C LEU A 32 7.12 8.71 -1.46
N MET A 33 7.67 9.76 -0.83
CA MET A 33 8.11 9.71 0.57
C MET A 33 6.93 9.49 1.52
N GLY A 34 5.77 10.09 1.25
CA GLY A 34 4.55 9.85 2.01
C GLY A 34 4.10 8.38 1.94
N ALA A 35 4.16 7.76 0.76
CA ALA A 35 3.87 6.33 0.61
C ALA A 35 4.87 5.45 1.38
N LEU A 36 6.15 5.79 1.35
CA LEU A 36 7.17 5.09 2.13
C LEU A 36 6.94 5.21 3.64
N ALA A 37 6.58 6.41 4.12
CA ALA A 37 6.23 6.64 5.52
C ALA A 37 5.00 5.82 5.94
N ALA A 38 3.99 5.70 5.07
CA ALA A 38 2.82 4.86 5.31
C ALA A 38 3.21 3.37 5.44
N CYS A 39 4.11 2.88 4.59
CA CYS A 39 4.65 1.52 4.72
C CYS A 39 5.38 1.33 6.07
N GLY A 40 6.21 2.29 6.48
CA GLY A 40 6.92 2.25 7.75
C GLY A 40 5.96 2.20 8.95
N LEU A 41 4.93 3.02 8.95
CA LEU A 41 3.87 3.01 9.96
C LEU A 41 3.15 1.65 10.01
N LEU A 42 2.77 1.10 8.86
CA LEU A 42 2.13 -0.21 8.79
C LEU A 42 3.04 -1.32 9.33
N ALA A 43 4.34 -1.28 9.06
CA ALA A 43 5.29 -2.25 9.59
C ALA A 43 5.43 -2.15 11.12
N ILE A 44 5.54 -0.94 11.67
CA ILE A 44 5.65 -0.72 13.12
C ILE A 44 4.37 -1.16 13.84
N VAL A 45 3.21 -0.79 13.30
CA VAL A 45 1.91 -1.19 13.87
C VAL A 45 1.72 -2.69 13.74
N GLY A 46 2.03 -3.26 12.57
CA GLY A 46 1.97 -4.69 12.31
C GLY A 46 2.82 -5.48 13.31
N TRP A 47 4.08 -5.07 13.51
CA TRP A 47 4.98 -5.66 14.50
C TRP A 47 4.39 -5.68 15.91
N ASN A 48 3.89 -4.52 16.39
CA ASN A 48 3.31 -4.45 17.74
C ASN A 48 2.07 -5.34 17.89
N LEU A 49 1.28 -5.46 16.84
CA LEU A 49 0.09 -6.30 16.85
C LEU A 49 0.44 -7.80 16.78
N THR A 50 1.44 -8.20 15.99
CA THR A 50 1.78 -9.61 15.73
C THR A 50 2.86 -10.16 16.64
N ARG A 51 3.44 -9.36 17.55
CA ARG A 51 4.52 -9.82 18.45
C ARG A 51 4.09 -10.91 19.43
N ASP A 52 2.83 -10.94 19.83
CA ASP A 52 2.33 -11.89 20.81
C ASP A 52 1.88 -13.18 20.10
N VAL A 53 2.15 -14.33 20.73
CA VAL A 53 1.79 -15.66 20.20
C VAL A 53 0.30 -15.89 20.42
N LEU A 54 -0.46 -16.00 19.33
CA LEU A 54 -1.90 -16.30 19.36
C LEU A 54 -2.15 -17.82 19.33
N THR A 55 -3.27 -18.24 19.89
CA THR A 55 -3.82 -19.60 19.77
C THR A 55 -4.19 -19.95 18.32
N GLY A 56 -4.17 -21.25 17.97
CA GLY A 56 -4.17 -21.72 16.57
C GLY A 56 -5.29 -21.20 15.66
N ASP A 57 -6.53 -21.06 16.16
CA ASP A 57 -7.65 -20.56 15.36
C ASP A 57 -7.52 -19.07 15.03
N ASP A 58 -7.06 -18.26 15.99
CA ASP A 58 -6.82 -16.83 15.77
C ASP A 58 -5.60 -16.61 14.87
N GLN A 59 -4.62 -17.51 14.91
CA GLN A 59 -3.46 -17.50 14.04
C GLN A 59 -3.85 -17.69 12.57
N MET A 60 -4.75 -18.64 12.27
CA MET A 60 -5.24 -18.85 10.89
C MET A 60 -6.01 -17.64 10.37
N ARG A 61 -6.91 -17.07 11.18
CA ARG A 61 -7.69 -15.88 10.79
C ARG A 61 -6.78 -14.68 10.53
N ARG A 62 -5.78 -14.47 11.38
CA ARG A 62 -4.82 -13.36 11.25
C ARG A 62 -3.91 -13.54 10.04
N ALA A 63 -3.43 -14.75 9.79
CA ALA A 63 -2.65 -15.07 8.60
C ALA A 63 -3.45 -14.78 7.31
N GLY A 64 -4.73 -15.17 7.27
CA GLY A 64 -5.62 -14.85 6.15
C GLY A 64 -5.72 -13.35 5.88
N VAL A 65 -5.91 -12.52 6.92
CA VAL A 65 -5.94 -11.06 6.79
C VAL A 65 -4.62 -10.51 6.26
N ILE A 66 -3.49 -11.00 6.77
CA ILE A 66 -2.17 -10.53 6.32
C ILE A 66 -1.96 -10.85 4.85
N PHE A 67 -2.15 -12.10 4.43
CA PHE A 67 -1.85 -12.52 3.07
C PHE A 67 -2.86 -12.04 2.01
N PHE A 68 -4.14 -11.94 2.36
CA PHE A 68 -5.17 -11.54 1.39
C PHE A 68 -5.48 -10.05 1.38
N ILE A 69 -5.16 -9.30 2.43
CA ILE A 69 -5.53 -7.87 2.54
C ILE A 69 -4.28 -7.01 2.69
N VAL A 70 -3.46 -7.27 3.71
CA VAL A 70 -2.32 -6.40 4.02
C VAL A 70 -1.26 -6.46 2.91
N VAL A 71 -0.82 -7.66 2.52
CA VAL A 71 0.22 -7.82 1.50
C VAL A 71 -0.21 -7.23 0.15
N PRO A 72 -1.38 -7.56 -0.42
CA PRO A 72 -1.84 -6.96 -1.68
C PRO A 72 -1.97 -5.44 -1.59
N GLY A 73 -2.43 -4.91 -0.45
CA GLY A 73 -2.56 -3.47 -0.26
C GLY A 73 -1.24 -2.73 -0.17
N VAL A 74 -0.25 -3.29 0.52
CA VAL A 74 1.11 -2.72 0.56
C VAL A 74 1.75 -2.74 -0.82
N VAL A 75 1.63 -3.85 -1.56
CA VAL A 75 2.16 -3.97 -2.93
C VAL A 75 1.48 -2.95 -3.85
N SER A 76 0.15 -2.86 -3.80
CA SER A 76 -0.62 -1.88 -4.56
C SER A 76 -0.16 -0.45 -4.30
N LEU A 77 -0.01 -0.09 -3.02
CA LEU A 77 0.46 1.24 -2.58
C LEU A 77 1.84 1.58 -3.16
N ILE A 78 2.79 0.65 -3.07
CA ILE A 78 4.15 0.84 -3.58
C ILE A 78 4.14 1.05 -5.09
N LEU A 79 3.44 0.17 -5.83
CA LEU A 79 3.36 0.26 -7.29
C LEU A 79 2.67 1.56 -7.75
N GLY A 80 1.59 1.95 -7.06
CA GLY A 80 0.89 3.20 -7.31
C GLY A 80 1.79 4.42 -7.09
N ALA A 81 2.51 4.46 -5.96
CA ALA A 81 3.45 5.55 -5.67
C ALA A 81 4.54 5.69 -6.74
N ILE A 82 5.13 4.57 -7.18
CA ILE A 82 6.16 4.55 -8.22
C ILE A 82 5.58 5.06 -9.55
N ALA A 83 4.42 4.54 -9.97
CA ALA A 83 3.78 4.96 -11.21
C ALA A 83 3.40 6.45 -11.19
N GLY A 84 2.91 6.96 -10.06
CA GLY A 84 2.53 8.37 -9.90
C GLY A 84 3.75 9.28 -9.93
N PHE A 85 4.82 8.88 -9.24
CA PHE A 85 6.10 9.59 -9.27
C PHE A 85 6.70 9.63 -10.68
N TRP A 86 6.69 8.50 -11.39
CA TRP A 86 7.17 8.42 -12.77
C TRP A 86 6.41 9.39 -13.68
N GLU A 87 5.09 9.45 -13.57
CA GLU A 87 4.27 10.38 -14.36
C GLU A 87 4.57 11.85 -14.01
N ALA A 88 4.75 12.18 -12.72
CA ALA A 88 5.16 13.52 -12.29
C ALA A 88 6.54 13.90 -12.82
N HIS A 89 7.49 12.95 -12.85
CA HIS A 89 8.84 13.17 -13.35
C HIS A 89 8.84 13.36 -14.87
N ARG A 90 8.13 12.52 -15.61
CA ARG A 90 7.98 12.64 -17.07
C ARG A 90 7.43 14.00 -17.49
N ARG A 91 6.38 14.49 -16.80
CA ARG A 91 5.79 15.82 -17.07
C ARG A 91 6.78 16.97 -16.89
N ARG A 92 7.76 16.84 -15.99
CA ARG A 92 8.81 17.85 -15.80
C ARG A 92 9.84 17.82 -16.93
N ILE A 93 10.16 16.63 -17.45
CA ILE A 93 11.08 16.48 -18.58
C ILE A 93 10.46 17.02 -19.88
N ASP A 94 9.18 16.75 -20.11
CA ASP A 94 8.44 17.21 -21.30
C ASP A 94 8.11 18.73 -21.27
N SER A 95 8.38 19.44 -20.18
CA SER A 95 8.15 20.88 -20.03
C SER A 95 9.25 21.55 -19.21
N PRO A 96 10.46 21.70 -19.77
CA PRO A 96 11.64 22.20 -19.04
C PRO A 96 11.59 23.70 -18.71
N ASP A 97 10.69 24.47 -19.32
CA ASP A 97 10.67 25.95 -19.28
C ASP A 97 9.62 26.56 -18.32
N ARG A 98 9.34 25.94 -17.17
CA ARG A 98 8.51 26.55 -16.12
C ARG A 98 9.14 26.47 -14.73
#